data_AF-A0A2M9Y2T7-F1
#
_entry.id   AF-A0A2M9Y2T7-F1
#
_cell.length_a   1.000
_cell.length_b   1.000
_cell.length_c   1.000
_cell.angle_alpha   90.00
_cell.angle_beta   90.00
_cell.angle_gamma   90.00
#
_symmetry.space_group_name_H-M   'P 1'
#
loop_
_entity.id
_entity.type
_entity.pdbx_description
1 polymer ?
#
loop_
_entity_poly.entity_id
_entity_poly.type
_entity_poly.pdbx_seq_one_letter_code
_entity_poly.pdbx_strand_id
1 'polypeptide(L)'
;MDQEELEAFKEELAKTFFLSILKDLSEIGEALSDFEIKVLIQKALSHSSDLQVEWGEKDRFGNSTLLVKYQSNLLLIEASPLISTIRILWNEYKSKEN
;
A
#
# COMPACT_ATOMS: atom_id res chain seq x y z
N MET A 1 -4.54 23.38 4.02
CA MET A 1 -4.89 22.47 5.12
C MET A 1 -4.26 23.01 6.37
N ASP A 2 -5.06 23.28 7.38
CA ASP A 2 -4.53 23.46 8.73
C ASP A 2 -4.07 22.12 9.32
N GLN A 3 -3.54 22.15 10.53
CA GLN A 3 -2.97 20.96 11.16
C GLN A 3 -4.04 19.92 11.52
N GLU A 4 -5.26 20.33 11.84
CA GLU A 4 -6.35 19.45 12.25
C GLU A 4 -6.93 18.73 11.03
N GLU A 5 -7.12 19.45 9.92
CA GLU A 5 -7.49 18.90 8.62
C GLU A 5 -6.46 17.89 8.09
N LEU A 6 -5.17 18.14 8.34
CA LEU A 6 -4.09 17.23 7.93
C LEU A 6 -4.10 15.91 8.70
N GLU A 7 -4.33 15.95 10.01
CA GLU A 7 -4.40 14.72 10.81
C GLU A 7 -5.65 13.91 10.50
N ALA A 8 -6.81 14.57 10.31
CA ALA A 8 -8.04 13.88 9.89
C ALA A 8 -7.88 13.21 8.52
N PHE A 9 -7.25 13.88 7.55
CA PHE A 9 -6.94 13.31 6.25
C PHE A 9 -6.03 12.09 6.35
N LYS A 10 -4.95 12.15 7.15
CA LYS A 10 -4.05 11.02 7.37
C LYS A 10 -4.76 9.83 8.00
N GLU A 11 -5.63 10.08 8.98
CA GLU A 11 -6.39 9.03 9.65
C GLU A 11 -7.36 8.34 8.69
N GLU A 12 -8.09 9.10 7.88
CA GLU A 12 -9.03 8.55 6.89
C GLU A 12 -8.31 7.79 5.76
N LEU A 13 -7.18 8.32 5.29
CA LEU A 13 -6.32 7.65 4.32
C LEU A 13 -5.79 6.32 4.88
N ALA A 14 -5.31 6.32 6.12
CA ALA A 14 -4.83 5.10 6.77
C ALA A 14 -5.95 4.07 6.92
N LYS A 15 -7.14 4.47 7.41
CA LYS A 15 -8.30 3.58 7.54
C LYS A 15 -8.69 2.97 6.19
N THR A 16 -8.85 3.80 5.16
CA THR A 16 -9.22 3.36 3.82
C THR A 16 -8.20 2.38 3.26
N PHE A 17 -6.91 2.70 3.40
CA PHE A 17 -5.82 1.84 2.95
C PHE A 17 -5.84 0.48 3.64
N PHE A 18 -5.90 0.45 4.97
CA PHE A 18 -5.90 -0.80 5.73
C PHE A 18 -7.13 -1.65 5.44
N LEU A 19 -8.32 -1.05 5.43
CA LEU A 19 -9.56 -1.77 5.15
C LEU A 19 -9.57 -2.34 3.72
N SER A 20 -9.05 -1.59 2.76
CA SER A 20 -8.93 -2.06 1.37
C SER A 20 -8.00 -3.25 1.26
N ILE A 21 -6.82 -3.19 1.88
CA ILE A 21 -5.87 -4.31 1.85
C ILE A 21 -6.47 -5.54 2.53
N LEU A 22 -7.07 -5.40 3.71
CA LEU A 22 -7.67 -6.53 4.42
C LEU A 22 -8.82 -7.16 3.64
N LYS A 23 -9.66 -6.34 2.99
CA LYS A 23 -10.73 -6.83 2.11
C LYS A 23 -10.14 -7.63 0.96
N ASP A 24 -9.18 -7.07 0.23
CA ASP A 24 -8.58 -7.77 -0.91
C ASP A 24 -7.86 -9.06 -0.48
N LEU A 25 -7.15 -9.04 0.67
CA LEU A 25 -6.53 -10.24 1.25
C LEU A 25 -7.57 -11.31 1.60
N SER A 26 -8.72 -10.92 2.17
CA SER A 26 -9.79 -11.87 2.53
C SER A 26 -10.37 -12.64 1.32
N GLU A 27 -10.24 -12.08 0.13
CA GLU A 27 -10.68 -12.69 -1.13
C GLU A 27 -9.61 -13.61 -1.74
N ILE A 28 -8.38 -13.60 -1.21
CA ILE A 28 -7.25 -14.39 -1.72
C ILE A 28 -7.10 -15.68 -0.90
N GLY A 29 -7.18 -16.83 -1.57
CA GLY A 29 -7.02 -18.14 -0.94
C GLY A 29 -5.56 -18.62 -0.83
N GLU A 30 -4.63 -17.93 -1.48
CA GLU A 30 -3.28 -18.44 -1.74
C GLU A 30 -2.18 -17.62 -1.05
N ALA A 31 -0.95 -18.15 -1.07
CA ALA A 31 0.23 -17.44 -0.61
C ALA A 31 0.58 -16.31 -1.59
N LEU A 32 1.10 -15.21 -1.06
CA LEU A 32 1.40 -14.01 -1.83
C LEU A 32 2.90 -13.80 -2.04
N SER A 33 3.23 -13.30 -3.22
CA SER A 33 4.54 -12.79 -3.63
C SER A 33 4.64 -11.28 -3.45
N ASP A 34 5.85 -10.74 -3.47
CA ASP A 34 6.10 -9.29 -3.40
C ASP A 34 5.36 -8.52 -4.50
N PHE A 35 5.21 -9.12 -5.68
CA PHE A 35 4.49 -8.52 -6.80
C PHE A 35 3.00 -8.35 -6.49
N GLU A 36 2.35 -9.39 -5.95
CA GLU A 36 0.93 -9.33 -5.61
C GLU A 36 0.68 -8.32 -4.49
N ILE A 37 1.56 -8.26 -3.48
CA ILE A 37 1.47 -7.23 -2.44
C ILE A 37 1.61 -5.82 -3.02
N LYS A 38 2.50 -5.60 -4.00
CA LYS A 38 2.61 -4.31 -4.69
C LYS A 38 1.34 -3.92 -5.43
N VAL A 39 0.69 -4.88 -6.08
CA VAL A 39 -0.61 -4.65 -6.75
C VAL A 39 -1.68 -4.26 -5.73
N LEU A 40 -1.74 -4.94 -4.58
CA LEU A 40 -2.69 -4.64 -3.51
C LEU A 40 -2.50 -3.23 -2.94
N ILE A 41 -1.26 -2.86 -2.62
CA ILE A 41 -0.93 -1.53 -2.09
C ILE A 41 -1.33 -0.44 -3.09
N GLN A 42 -0.99 -0.63 -4.37
CA GLN A 42 -1.33 0.36 -5.40
C GLN A 42 -2.85 0.49 -5.56
N LYS A 43 -3.58 -0.64 -5.67
CA LYS A 43 -5.05 -0.65 -5.77
C LYS A 43 -5.70 0.05 -4.58
N ALA A 44 -5.25 -0.24 -3.36
CA ALA A 44 -5.79 0.36 -2.15
C ALA A 44 -5.62 1.88 -2.10
N LEU A 45 -4.44 2.39 -2.50
CA LEU A 45 -4.18 3.84 -2.52
C LEU A 45 -4.90 4.54 -3.67
N SER A 46 -5.10 3.86 -4.80
CA SER A 46 -5.88 4.38 -5.93
C SER A 46 -7.37 4.56 -5.64
N HIS A 47 -7.88 4.09 -4.49
CA HIS A 47 -9.24 4.43 -4.05
C HIS A 47 -9.41 5.90 -3.67
N SER A 48 -8.33 6.60 -3.34
CA SER A 48 -8.36 8.05 -3.15
C SER A 48 -8.23 8.75 -4.49
N SER A 49 -9.27 9.47 -4.91
CA SER A 49 -9.27 10.25 -6.17
C SER A 49 -8.23 11.37 -6.20
N ASP A 50 -7.73 11.77 -5.03
CA ASP A 50 -6.77 12.87 -4.89
C ASP A 50 -5.32 12.41 -5.02
N LEU A 51 -5.10 11.09 -5.08
CA LEU A 51 -3.78 10.47 -5.19
C LEU A 51 -3.55 9.92 -6.59
N GLN A 52 -2.39 10.24 -7.17
CA GLN A 52 -1.84 9.49 -8.30
C GLN A 52 -0.71 8.62 -7.78
N VAL A 53 -0.79 7.32 -8.04
CA VAL A 53 0.06 6.32 -7.39
C VAL A 53 0.68 5.41 -8.45
N GLU A 54 2.01 5.35 -8.47
CA GLU A 54 2.76 4.47 -9.36
C GLU A 54 4.01 3.92 -8.66
N TRP A 55 4.51 2.79 -9.16
CA TRP A 55 5.79 2.25 -8.74
C TRP A 55 6.92 2.92 -9.51
N GLY A 56 7.93 3.42 -8.79
CA GLY A 56 9.11 4.00 -9.40
C GLY A 56 9.91 2.96 -10.18
N GLU A 57 10.53 3.39 -11.29
CA GLU A 57 11.45 2.57 -12.06
C GLU A 57 12.60 2.07 -11.17
N LYS A 58 12.84 0.75 -11.19
CA LYS A 58 13.84 0.08 -10.36
C LYS A 58 15.23 0.72 -10.45
N ASP A 59 15.65 1.07 -11.66
CA ASP A 59 17.00 1.59 -11.93
C ASP A 59 17.18 3.04 -11.45
N ARG A 60 16.09 3.75 -11.16
CA ARG A 60 16.11 5.16 -10.72
C ARG A 60 15.77 5.32 -9.24
N PHE A 61 14.80 4.55 -8.77
CA PHE A 61 14.21 4.72 -7.44
C PHE A 61 14.44 3.53 -6.51
N GLY A 62 15.05 2.45 -7.01
CA GLY A 62 15.20 1.20 -6.26
C GLY A 62 13.98 0.28 -6.40
N ASN A 63 14.07 -0.90 -5.80
CA ASN A 63 13.22 -2.03 -6.16
C ASN A 63 11.74 -1.86 -5.77
N SER A 64 11.43 -1.08 -4.73
CA SER A 64 10.08 -0.99 -4.15
C SER A 64 9.77 0.41 -3.64
N THR A 65 10.09 1.42 -4.44
CA THR A 65 9.74 2.81 -4.14
C THR A 65 8.41 3.16 -4.78
N LEU A 66 7.46 3.60 -3.97
CA LEU A 66 6.17 4.09 -4.41
C LEU A 66 6.25 5.61 -4.61
N LEU A 67 5.77 6.07 -5.76
CA LEU A 67 5.62 7.47 -6.10
C LEU A 67 4.17 7.85 -5.87
N VAL A 68 3.93 8.76 -4.94
CA VAL A 68 2.59 9.24 -4.59
C VAL A 68 2.53 10.73 -4.85
N LYS A 69 1.75 11.14 -5.85
CA LYS A 69 1.49 12.54 -6.11
C LYS A 69 0.19 12.95 -5.45
N TYR A 70 0.26 14.03 -4.67
CA TYR A 70 -0.88 14.69 -4.05
C TYR A 70 -0.82 16.18 -4.36
N GLN A 71 -1.80 16.67 -5.11
CA GLN A 71 -1.80 18.04 -5.65
C GLN A 71 -0.49 18.36 -6.41
N SER A 72 0.29 19.33 -5.92
CA SER A 72 1.57 19.74 -6.51
C SER A 72 2.79 19.04 -5.90
N ASN A 73 2.59 18.14 -4.93
CA ASN A 73 3.67 17.48 -4.20
C ASN A 73 3.88 16.05 -4.68
N LEU A 74 5.14 15.64 -4.78
CA LEU A 74 5.55 14.25 -5.02
C LEU A 74 6.19 13.68 -3.76
N LEU A 75 5.65 12.58 -3.27
CA LEU A 75 6.17 11.80 -2.15
C LEU A 75 6.83 10.53 -2.69
N LEU A 76 8.03 10.24 -2.20
CA LEU A 76 8.76 9.01 -2.48
C LEU A 76 8.72 8.16 -1.21
N ILE A 77 8.13 6.97 -1.31
CA ILE A 77 7.93 6.08 -0.16
C ILE A 77 8.69 4.79 -0.42
N GLU A 78 9.72 4.52 0.38
CA GLU A 78 10.39 3.22 0.38
C GLU A 78 9.45 2.20 1.05
N ALA A 79 8.94 1.25 0.28
CA ALA A 79 7.85 0.36 0.70
C ALA A 79 8.31 -1.10 0.95
N SER A 80 9.61 -1.41 0.83
CA SER A 80 10.10 -2.79 1.04
C SER A 80 9.73 -3.35 2.43
N PRO A 81 9.85 -2.59 3.54
CA PRO A 81 9.45 -3.08 4.86
C PRO A 81 7.97 -3.46 4.89
N LEU A 82 7.09 -2.60 4.36
CA LEU A 82 5.66 -2.85 4.32
C LEU A 82 5.31 -4.09 3.48
N ILE A 83 5.91 -4.21 2.29
CA ILE A 83 5.71 -5.36 1.41
C ILE A 83 6.13 -6.66 2.11
N SER A 84 7.31 -6.65 2.73
CA SER A 84 7.83 -7.80 3.45
C SER A 84 6.92 -8.20 4.63
N THR A 85 6.49 -7.22 5.43
CA THR A 85 5.62 -7.45 6.58
C THR A 85 4.29 -8.08 6.16
N ILE A 86 3.60 -7.51 5.16
CA ILE A 86 2.31 -8.06 4.71
C ILE A 86 2.50 -9.49 4.20
N ARG A 87 3.51 -9.73 3.37
CA ARG A 87 3.79 -11.06 2.81
C ARG A 87 4.04 -12.10 3.90
N ILE A 88 4.92 -11.79 4.86
CA ILE A 88 5.27 -12.72 5.94
C ILE A 88 4.02 -13.04 6.76
N LEU A 89 3.31 -12.02 7.25
CA LEU A 89 2.14 -12.22 8.11
C LEU A 89 1.02 -12.97 7.40
N TRP A 90 0.75 -12.65 6.13
CA TRP A 90 -0.29 -13.33 5.37
C TRP A 90 0.03 -14.80 5.10
N ASN A 91 1.26 -15.07 4.66
CA ASN A 91 1.66 -16.44 4.34
C ASN A 91 1.76 -17.30 5.62
N GLU A 92 2.13 -16.71 6.76
CA GLU A 92 2.06 -17.37 8.07
C GLU A 92 0.62 -17.63 8.54
N TYR A 93 -0.30 -16.70 8.26
CA TYR A 93 -1.72 -16.92 8.54
C TYR A 93 -2.25 -18.09 7.71
N LYS A 94 -1.99 -18.09 6.40
CA LYS A 94 -2.45 -19.14 5.48
C LYS A 94 -1.84 -20.51 5.76
N SER A 95 -0.58 -20.57 6.19
CA SER A 95 0.04 -21.85 6.55
C SER A 95 -0.58 -22.51 7.79
N LYS A 96 -1.30 -21.74 8.63
CA LYS A 96 -2.03 -22.26 9.79
C LYS A 96 -3.48 -22.66 9.49
N GLU A 97 -4.04 -22.20 8.36
CA GLU A 97 -5.38 -22.60 7.91
C GLU A 97 -5.39 -23.95 7.16
N ASN A 98 -4.23 -24.38 6.63
CA ASN A 98 -4.03 -25.68 5.98
C ASN A 98 -3.59 -26.76 6.98
#